data_AF-A0A7W0P0F1-F1
#
_entry.id   AF-A0A7W0P0F1-F1
#
_cell.length_a   1.000
_cell.length_b   1.000
_cell.length_c   1.000
_cell.angle_alpha   90.00
_cell.angle_beta   90.00
_cell.angle_gamma   90.00
#
_symmetry.space_group_name_H-M   'P 1'
#
loop_
_entity.id
_entity.type
_entity.pdbx_description
1 polymer ?
#
loop_
_entity_poly.entity_id
_entity_poly.type
_entity_poly.pdbx_seq_one_letter_code
_entity_poly.pdbx_strand_id
1 'polypeptide(L)'
;MTDPAIEAGGRAVLSSLHPALKEAALELVNQAADEVRAQLPGHRVEVMLSDGEPSLRITSDDMSAAAVEGDFDARITLRLPDSIKNVIERAASDSGDSVNAWVLKTLAGRASSGSKSSRRRVSETFDV
;
A
#
# COMPACT_ATOMS: atom_id res chain seq x y z
N MET A 1 -36.61 -6.07 -32.89
CA MET A 1 -35.60 -7.11 -33.11
C MET A 1 -34.43 -6.42 -33.79
N THR A 2 -33.43 -6.02 -33.02
CA THR A 2 -32.28 -5.26 -33.54
C THR A 2 -31.51 -6.15 -34.51
N ASP A 3 -31.09 -5.59 -35.65
CA ASP A 3 -30.33 -6.33 -36.66
C ASP A 3 -29.00 -6.83 -36.06
N PRO A 4 -28.70 -8.13 -36.13
CA PRO A 4 -27.45 -8.70 -35.60
C PRO A 4 -26.18 -8.04 -36.19
N ALA A 5 -26.25 -7.48 -37.41
CA ALA A 5 -25.14 -6.74 -38.00
C ALA A 5 -24.86 -5.41 -37.28
N ILE A 6 -25.91 -4.72 -36.79
CA ILE A 6 -25.78 -3.48 -36.02
C ILE A 6 -25.18 -3.75 -34.64
N GLU A 7 -25.58 -4.86 -34.01
CA GLU A 7 -25.01 -5.27 -32.71
C GLU A 7 -23.53 -5.65 -32.84
N ALA A 8 -23.16 -6.39 -33.90
CA ALA A 8 -21.78 -6.74 -34.19
C ALA A 8 -20.91 -5.51 -34.47
N GLY A 9 -21.42 -4.55 -35.25
CA GLY A 9 -20.75 -3.27 -35.50
C GLY A 9 -20.53 -2.46 -34.23
N GLY A 10 -21.53 -2.35 -33.36
CA GLY A 10 -21.41 -1.65 -32.08
C GLY A 10 -20.35 -2.27 -31.16
N ARG A 11 -20.30 -3.61 -31.07
CA ARG A 11 -19.29 -4.32 -30.27
C ARG A 11 -17.88 -4.12 -30.81
N ALA A 12 -17.71 -4.13 -32.12
CA ALA A 12 -16.42 -3.85 -32.76
C ALA A 12 -15.94 -2.42 -32.47
N VAL A 13 -16.82 -1.42 -32.57
CA VAL A 13 -16.49 -0.03 -32.24
C VAL A 13 -16.09 0.11 -30.78
N LEU A 14 -16.88 -0.43 -29.84
CA LEU A 14 -16.54 -0.40 -28.41
C LEU A 14 -15.21 -1.08 -28.11
N SER A 15 -14.93 -2.23 -28.73
CA SER A 15 -13.65 -2.92 -28.56
C SER A 15 -12.46 -2.11 -29.09
N SER A 16 -12.65 -1.34 -30.16
CA SER A 16 -11.61 -0.49 -30.74
C SER A 16 -11.34 0.78 -29.92
N LEU A 17 -12.37 1.29 -29.24
CA LEU A 17 -12.27 2.46 -28.34
C LEU A 17 -11.76 2.10 -26.94
N HIS A 18 -11.82 0.83 -26.56
CA HIS A 18 -11.44 0.37 -25.23
C HIS A 18 -10.02 0.81 -24.80
N PRO A 19 -8.97 0.74 -25.64
CA PRO A 19 -7.63 1.22 -25.28
C PRO A 19 -7.59 2.73 -25.01
N ALA A 20 -8.21 3.54 -25.87
CA ALA A 20 -8.24 5.00 -25.72
C ALA A 20 -9.04 5.44 -24.49
N LEU A 21 -10.17 4.78 -24.21
CA LEU A 21 -10.96 5.05 -23.01
C LEU A 21 -10.21 4.67 -21.73
N LYS A 22 -9.49 3.55 -21.75
CA LYS A 22 -8.65 3.11 -20.64
C LYS A 22 -7.52 4.10 -20.36
N GLU A 23 -6.87 4.60 -21.40
CA GLU A 23 -5.83 5.61 -21.29
C GLU A 23 -6.36 6.90 -20.66
N ALA A 24 -7.47 7.44 -21.19
CA ALA A 24 -8.12 8.63 -20.63
C ALA A 24 -8.55 8.44 -19.17
N ALA A 25 -9.05 7.26 -18.80
CA ALA A 25 -9.42 6.95 -17.42
C ALA A 25 -8.18 6.91 -16.49
N LEU A 26 -7.08 6.32 -16.93
CA LEU A 26 -5.83 6.29 -16.16
C LEU A 26 -5.25 7.69 -15.97
N GLU A 27 -5.31 8.54 -16.99
CA GLU A 27 -4.88 9.94 -16.90
C GLU A 27 -5.71 10.72 -15.87
N LEU A 28 -7.03 10.59 -15.92
CA LEU A 28 -7.93 11.20 -14.94
C LEU A 28 -7.63 10.75 -13.50
N VAL A 29 -7.42 9.44 -13.31
CA VAL A 29 -7.08 8.87 -11.99
C VAL A 29 -5.74 9.38 -11.48
N ASN A 30 -4.73 9.49 -12.35
CA ASN A 30 -3.42 10.03 -11.97
C ASN A 30 -3.52 11.49 -11.56
N GLN A 31 -4.23 12.31 -12.34
CA GLN A 31 -4.45 13.72 -12.02
C GLN A 31 -5.16 13.89 -10.66
N ALA A 32 -6.22 13.10 -10.42
CA ALA A 32 -6.92 13.11 -9.14
C ALA A 32 -6.03 12.66 -7.97
N ALA A 33 -5.21 11.62 -8.17
CA ALA A 33 -4.28 11.12 -7.16
C ALA A 33 -3.20 12.17 -6.80
N ASP A 34 -2.71 12.92 -7.79
CA ASP A 34 -1.74 14.00 -7.58
C ASP A 34 -2.34 15.15 -6.78
N GLU A 35 -3.60 15.53 -7.06
CA GLU A 35 -4.30 16.56 -6.31
C GLU A 35 -4.53 16.14 -4.84
N VAL A 36 -4.93 14.89 -4.60
CA VAL A 36 -5.06 14.34 -3.24
C VAL A 36 -3.71 14.30 -2.53
N ARG A 37 -2.63 13.90 -3.23
CA ARG A 37 -1.28 13.87 -2.68
C ARG A 37 -0.79 15.28 -2.30
N ALA A 38 -1.11 16.29 -3.10
CA ALA A 38 -0.77 17.68 -2.80
C ALA A 38 -1.45 18.19 -1.51
N GLN A 39 -2.65 17.69 -1.20
CA GLN A 39 -3.39 18.02 0.03
C GLN A 39 -2.92 17.25 1.27
N LEU A 40 -2.12 16.20 1.09
CA LEU A 40 -1.64 15.31 2.16
C LEU A 40 -0.11 15.29 2.23
N PRO A 41 0.55 16.40 2.62
CA PRO A 41 2.00 16.44 2.76
C PRO A 41 2.49 15.40 3.80
N GLY A 42 3.65 14.80 3.55
CA GLY A 42 4.22 13.74 4.39
C GLY A 42 3.49 12.39 4.30
N HIS A 43 2.59 12.21 3.33
CA HIS A 43 1.90 10.95 3.09
C HIS A 43 2.05 10.51 1.63
N ARG A 44 2.33 9.22 1.44
CA ARG A 44 2.26 8.54 0.14
C ARG A 44 0.84 8.02 -0.07
N VAL A 45 0.27 8.38 -1.20
CA VAL A 45 -1.08 7.98 -1.64
C VAL A 45 -0.93 7.02 -2.82
N GLU A 46 -1.54 5.84 -2.73
CA GLU A 46 -1.56 4.80 -3.76
C GLU A 46 -3.02 4.50 -4.15
N VAL A 47 -3.29 4.37 -5.44
CA VAL A 47 -4.59 3.95 -5.95
C VAL A 47 -4.56 2.44 -6.17
N MET A 48 -5.45 1.72 -5.51
CA MET A 48 -5.58 0.27 -5.59
C MET A 48 -6.90 -0.09 -6.26
N LEU A 49 -6.87 -0.91 -7.30
CA LEU A 49 -8.07 -1.50 -7.88
C LEU A 49 -8.23 -2.92 -7.34
N SER A 50 -9.36 -3.22 -6.72
CA SER A 50 -9.69 -4.57 -6.23
C SER A 50 -11.09 -4.91 -6.70
N ASP A 51 -11.25 -6.04 -7.40
CA ASP A 51 -12.54 -6.49 -7.95
C ASP A 51 -13.30 -5.45 -8.79
N GLY A 52 -12.58 -4.52 -9.42
CA GLY A 52 -13.15 -3.43 -10.22
C GLY A 52 -13.52 -2.17 -9.43
N GLU A 53 -13.37 -2.20 -8.10
CA GLU A 53 -13.62 -1.05 -7.24
C GLU A 53 -12.29 -0.30 -6.94
N PRO A 54 -12.22 1.02 -7.20
CA PRO A 54 -11.07 1.82 -6.85
C PRO A 54 -11.07 2.15 -5.35
N SER A 55 -9.90 2.02 -4.72
CA SER A 55 -9.69 2.41 -3.32
C SER A 55 -8.38 3.18 -3.15
N LEU A 56 -8.37 4.13 -2.21
CA LEU A 56 -7.18 4.92 -1.88
C LEU A 56 -6.49 4.35 -0.65
N ARG A 57 -5.21 4.03 -0.79
CA ARG A 57 -4.34 3.64 0.31
C ARG A 57 -3.40 4.79 0.64
N ILE A 58 -3.49 5.29 1.87
CA ILE A 58 -2.66 6.38 2.38
C ILE A 58 -1.69 5.81 3.41
N THR A 59 -0.40 6.07 3.24
CA THR A 59 0.65 5.72 4.19
C THR A 59 1.47 6.95 4.53
N SER A 60 1.91 7.12 5.78
CA SER A 60 2.83 8.20 6.14
C SER A 60 4.21 7.92 5.54
N ASP A 61 4.81 8.94 4.90
CA ASP A 61 6.11 8.86 4.23
C ASP A 61 7.28 8.80 5.24
N ASP A 62 7.02 9.25 6.48
CA ASP A 62 7.95 9.24 7.61
C ASP A 62 8.58 7.85 7.89
N MET A 63 7.86 6.78 7.55
CA MET A 63 8.36 5.41 7.73
C MET A 63 9.21 4.89 6.58
N SER A 64 9.08 5.46 5.37
CA SER A 64 9.83 5.00 4.19
C SER A 64 11.20 5.66 4.11
N ALA A 65 11.30 6.95 4.46
CA ALA A 65 12.57 7.68 4.45
C ALA A 65 13.51 7.24 5.59
N ALA A 66 12.97 6.90 6.76
CA ALA A 66 13.78 6.48 7.91
C ALA A 66 14.44 5.10 7.75
N ALA A 67 13.96 4.26 6.81
CA ALA A 67 14.40 2.87 6.68
C ALA A 67 15.53 2.65 5.66
N VAL A 68 15.78 3.61 4.75
CA VAL A 68 16.74 3.41 3.63
C VAL A 68 17.98 4.31 3.68
N GLU A 69 17.98 5.39 4.47
CA GLU A 69 19.14 6.31 4.58
C GLU A 69 19.69 6.48 6.00
N GLY A 70 19.10 5.82 7.00
CA GLY A 70 19.61 5.88 8.37
C GLY A 70 20.87 5.05 8.53
N ASP A 71 21.99 5.69 8.85
CA ASP A 71 23.13 4.99 9.45
C ASP A 71 22.63 4.25 10.71
N PHE A 72 23.10 3.03 10.96
CA PHE A 72 22.70 2.22 12.11
C PHE A 72 23.35 2.74 13.42
N ASP A 73 23.28 4.05 13.65
CA ASP A 73 23.93 4.74 14.76
C ASP A 73 23.18 4.55 16.09
N ALA A 74 21.87 4.27 16.02
CA ALA A 74 21.05 3.96 17.19
C ALA A 74 21.31 2.52 17.68
N ARG A 75 21.82 2.38 18.91
CA ARG A 75 22.07 1.08 19.57
C ARG A 75 21.14 0.89 20.78
N ILE A 76 20.53 -0.30 20.87
CA ILE A 76 19.69 -0.69 22.01
C ILE A 76 20.27 -1.97 22.63
N THR A 77 20.56 -1.94 23.93
CA THR A 77 20.99 -3.12 24.70
C THR A 77 19.83 -3.62 25.57
N LEU A 78 19.40 -4.85 25.36
CA LEU A 78 18.28 -5.47 26.09
C LEU A 78 18.77 -6.60 26.98
N ARG A 79 18.24 -6.69 28.20
CA ARG A 79 18.40 -7.87 29.06
C ARG A 79 17.13 -8.70 28.96
N LEU A 80 17.26 -9.92 28.47
CA LEU A 80 16.13 -10.81 28.22
C LEU A 80 16.27 -12.07 29.08
N PRO A 81 15.18 -12.65 29.59
CA PRO A 81 15.19 -14.01 30.11
C PRO A 81 15.58 -15.02 29.02
N ASP A 82 16.22 -16.13 29.39
CA ASP A 82 16.70 -17.14 28.43
C ASP A 82 15.56 -17.74 27.58
N SER A 83 14.37 -17.87 28.15
CA SER A 83 13.18 -18.36 27.43
C SER A 83 12.82 -17.46 26.25
N ILE A 84 12.91 -16.14 26.41
CA ILE A 84 12.59 -15.17 25.36
C ILE A 84 13.67 -15.15 24.29
N LYS A 85 14.95 -15.22 24.68
CA LYS A 85 16.07 -15.32 23.74
C LYS A 85 15.90 -16.53 22.80
N ASN A 86 15.60 -17.70 23.36
CA ASN A 86 15.42 -18.93 22.58
C ASN A 86 14.24 -18.84 21.59
N VAL A 87 13.13 -18.21 22.00
CA VAL A 87 11.98 -18.00 21.12
C VAL A 87 12.35 -17.10 19.94
N ILE A 88 13.10 -16.03 20.18
CA ILE A 88 13.54 -15.10 19.13
C ILE A 88 14.49 -15.79 18.15
N GLU A 89 15.49 -16.53 18.65
CA GLU A 89 16.47 -17.24 17.80
C GLU A 89 15.79 -18.27 16.90
N ARG A 90 14.79 -19.00 17.42
CA ARG A 90 14.02 -19.95 16.64
C ARG A 90 13.17 -19.28 15.57
N ALA A 91 12.44 -18.22 15.92
CA ALA A 91 11.59 -17.50 14.98
C ALA A 91 12.39 -16.83 13.86
N ALA A 92 13.58 -16.32 14.17
CA ALA A 92 14.52 -15.78 13.18
C ALA A 92 14.99 -16.89 12.22
N SER A 93 15.39 -18.04 12.77
CA SER A 93 15.83 -19.21 11.98
C SER A 93 14.72 -19.73 11.05
N ASP A 94 13.50 -19.87 11.56
CA ASP A 94 12.33 -20.30 10.77
C ASP A 94 12.01 -19.31 9.63
N SER A 95 12.36 -18.03 9.79
CA SER A 95 12.18 -16.99 8.77
C SER A 95 13.35 -16.87 7.79
N GLY A 96 14.47 -17.59 8.03
CA GLY A 96 15.71 -17.44 7.27
C GLY A 96 16.43 -16.10 7.51
N ASP A 97 16.07 -15.38 8.57
CA ASP A 97 16.59 -14.05 8.89
C ASP A 97 17.63 -14.12 10.02
N SER A 98 18.55 -13.16 10.06
CA SER A 98 19.37 -12.95 11.28
C SER A 98 18.48 -12.49 12.43
N VAL A 99 18.87 -12.80 13.68
CA VAL A 99 18.13 -12.33 14.87
C VAL A 99 17.91 -10.82 14.85
N ASN A 100 18.93 -10.04 14.48
CA ASN A 100 18.82 -8.59 14.41
C ASN A 100 17.80 -8.13 13.35
N ALA A 101 17.84 -8.72 12.15
CA ALA A 101 16.90 -8.40 11.08
C ALA A 101 15.46 -8.78 11.46
N TRP A 102 15.27 -9.95 12.05
CA TRP A 102 13.97 -10.43 12.50
C TRP A 102 13.38 -9.54 13.61
N VAL A 103 14.21 -9.17 14.60
CA VAL A 103 13.80 -8.26 15.68
C VAL A 103 13.43 -6.89 15.13
N LEU A 104 14.26 -6.32 14.24
CA LEU A 104 13.99 -5.02 13.63
C LEU A 104 12.66 -5.02 12.86
N LYS A 105 12.43 -6.02 12.00
CA LYS A 105 11.19 -6.20 11.24
C LYS A 105 9.98 -6.34 12.15
N THR A 106 10.10 -7.11 13.23
CA THR A 106 9.03 -7.34 14.20
C THR A 106 8.69 -6.05 14.97
N LEU A 107 9.70 -5.32 15.43
CA LEU A 107 9.52 -4.04 16.13
C LEU A 107 8.95 -2.96 15.20
N ALA A 108 9.45 -2.84 13.97
CA ALA A 108 8.93 -1.90 12.97
C ALA A 108 7.45 -2.19 12.63
N GLY A 109 7.10 -3.48 12.47
CA GLY A 109 5.71 -3.90 12.25
C GLY A 109 4.77 -3.49 13.39
N ARG A 110 5.20 -3.67 14.65
CA ARG A 110 4.42 -3.30 15.85
C ARG A 110 4.34 -1.79 16.06
N ALA A 111 5.45 -1.07 15.91
CA ALA A 111 5.52 0.38 16.07
C ALA A 111 4.62 1.10 15.04
N SER A 112 4.63 0.63 13.78
CA SER A 112 3.75 1.16 12.73
C SER A 112 2.26 0.91 13.00
N SER A 113 1.91 -0.21 13.65
CA SER A 113 0.53 -0.54 14.04
C SER A 113 -0.01 0.30 15.19
N GLY A 114 0.83 0.65 16.17
CA GLY A 114 0.44 1.52 17.29
C GLY A 114 0.08 2.94 16.85
N SER A 115 0.81 3.47 15.87
CA SER A 115 0.49 4.74 15.19
C SER A 115 -0.82 4.65 14.40
N LYS A 116 -1.10 3.51 13.74
CA LYS A 116 -2.34 3.28 12.99
C LYS A 116 -3.59 3.24 13.87
N SER A 117 -3.52 2.68 15.09
CA SER A 117 -4.69 2.60 15.98
C SER A 117 -5.15 3.96 16.52
N SER A 118 -4.26 4.94 16.59
CA SER A 118 -4.60 6.32 16.98
C SER A 118 -5.24 7.12 15.83
N ARG A 119 -5.02 6.70 14.58
CA ARG A 119 -5.50 7.38 13.37
C ARG A 119 -6.76 6.67 12.86
N ARG A 120 -7.91 7.11 13.36
CA ARG A 120 -9.27 6.66 13.03
C ARG A 120 -9.44 6.45 11.52
N ARG A 121 -9.68 5.21 11.10
CA ARG A 121 -10.02 4.82 9.72
C ARG A 121 -11.37 5.43 9.36
N VAL A 122 -11.39 6.36 8.40
CA VAL A 122 -12.62 6.83 7.75
C VAL A 122 -12.61 6.19 6.36
N SER A 123 -13.51 5.23 6.17
CA SER A 123 -13.84 4.70 4.85
C SER A 123 -15.14 5.38 4.47
N GLU A 124 -15.08 6.37 3.60
CA GLU A 124 -16.29 6.85 2.92
C GLU A 124 -16.32 6.22 1.54
N THR A 125 -17.42 5.51 1.28
CA THR A 125 -17.75 4.98 -0.03
C THR A 125 -18.32 6.15 -0.82
N PHE A 126 -17.64 6.55 -1.89
CA PHE A 126 -18.16 7.54 -2.82
C PHE A 126 -19.05 6.83 -3.82
N ASP A 127 -20.35 7.14 -3.76
CA ASP A 127 -21.30 6.78 -4.81
C ASP A 127 -21.21 7.87 -5.89
N VAL A 128 -21.04 7.46 -7.16
CA VAL A 128 -20.85 8.35 -8.33
C VAL A 128 -22.09 8.33 -9.20
#